data_AF-A0A3F2ZS31-F1
#
_entry.id   AF-A0A3F2ZS31-F1
#
_cell.length_a   1.000
_cell.length_b   1.000
_cell.length_c   1.000
_cell.angle_alpha   90.00
_cell.angle_beta   90.00
_cell.angle_gamma   90.00
#
_symmetry.space_group_name_H-M   'P 1'
#
loop_
_entity.id
_entity.type
_entity.pdbx_description
1 polymer ?
#
loop_
_entity_poly.entity_id
_entity_poly.type
_entity_poly.pdbx_seq_one_letter_code
_entity_poly.pdbx_strand_id
1 'polypeptide(L)'
;MEKEKIIFLSHCMLNKSSKVKYYGEEKNREKDEKIRKFLKLLMDNNISIIQLPCPEITCYGVKRWGHVKGQFDTPHFRKHCRQLFSIYLEQIEEYINNGYEILGIVGIEGSPTCGVNKTCVGKWGGELSSNNDLQSIIGTIKRVNERGIFMEEIKKILEEKQLNINIIGLDEKNIEDTYELFL
;
A
#
# COMPACT_ATOMS: atom_id res chain seq x y z
N MET A 1 5.90 30.63 10.36
CA MET A 1 4.80 29.71 10.74
C MET A 1 5.26 28.30 10.43
N GLU A 2 4.99 27.35 11.32
CA GLU A 2 5.20 25.94 11.02
C GLU A 2 4.29 25.53 9.85
N LYS A 3 4.82 24.76 8.90
CA LYS A 3 4.03 24.28 7.76
C LYS A 3 3.08 23.20 8.24
N GLU A 4 1.84 23.24 7.76
CA GLU A 4 0.91 22.13 7.97
C GLU A 4 1.40 20.90 7.20
N LYS A 5 1.43 19.76 7.89
CA LYS A 5 2.01 18.51 7.41
C LYS A 5 0.90 17.56 6.96
N ILE A 6 1.09 16.91 5.81
CA ILE A 6 0.16 15.95 5.22
C ILE A 6 0.88 14.64 4.90
N ILE A 7 0.23 13.52 5.23
CA ILE A 7 0.71 12.17 4.90
C ILE A 7 -0.37 11.39 4.15
N PHE A 8 0.06 10.64 3.12
CA PHE A 8 -0.82 9.79 2.33
C PHE A 8 -0.64 8.34 2.77
N LEU A 9 -1.73 7.67 3.15
CA LEU A 9 -1.68 6.30 3.67
C LEU A 9 -2.39 5.32 2.73
N SER A 10 -1.79 4.14 2.55
CA SER A 10 -2.47 3.02 1.89
C SER A 10 -3.81 2.71 2.55
N HIS A 11 -4.83 2.47 1.72
CA HIS A 11 -6.22 2.38 2.13
C HIS A 11 -6.47 1.52 3.39
N CYS A 12 -5.85 0.35 3.46
CA CYS A 12 -6.08 -0.63 4.51
C CYS A 12 -5.56 -0.23 5.89
N MET A 13 -4.77 0.84 6.01
CA MET A 13 -4.33 1.40 7.30
C MET A 13 -5.49 2.05 8.03
N LEU A 14 -6.33 2.80 7.31
CA LEU A 14 -7.51 3.46 7.86
C LEU A 14 -8.79 2.61 7.73
N ASN A 15 -8.85 1.72 6.72
CA ASN A 15 -9.99 0.86 6.47
C ASN A 15 -9.56 -0.61 6.41
N LYS A 16 -9.46 -1.27 7.57
CA LYS A 16 -9.09 -2.70 7.66
C LYS A 16 -9.99 -3.61 6.83
N SER A 17 -11.28 -3.27 6.69
CA SER A 17 -12.27 -4.04 5.92
C SER A 17 -11.92 -4.16 4.44
N SER A 18 -10.93 -3.40 3.98
CA SER A 18 -10.44 -3.40 2.62
C SER A 18 -9.46 -4.55 2.31
N LYS A 19 -8.88 -5.16 3.35
CA LYS A 19 -7.91 -6.26 3.20
C LYS A 19 -8.57 -7.52 2.66
N VAL A 20 -7.81 -8.31 1.92
CA VAL A 20 -8.18 -9.68 1.59
C VAL A 20 -8.45 -10.45 2.89
N LYS A 21 -9.48 -11.29 2.90
CA LYS A 21 -9.85 -12.07 4.08
C LYS A 21 -8.69 -12.97 4.49
N TYR A 22 -8.21 -12.78 5.71
CA TYR A 22 -7.17 -13.61 6.31
C TYR A 22 -7.80 -14.57 7.33
N TYR A 23 -7.38 -15.83 7.31
CA TYR A 23 -7.81 -16.85 8.25
C TYR A 23 -6.73 -17.01 9.35
N GLY A 24 -7.01 -16.49 10.55
CA GLY A 24 -6.08 -16.47 11.69
C GLY A 24 -6.21 -15.18 12.52
N GLU A 25 -7.03 -15.19 13.56
CA GLU A 25 -7.50 -13.97 14.24
C GLU A 25 -6.51 -13.32 15.20
N GLU A 26 -5.69 -14.08 15.93
CA GLU A 26 -4.81 -13.53 16.97
C GLU A 26 -3.68 -12.66 16.39
N LYS A 27 -3.00 -13.13 15.35
CA LYS A 27 -1.94 -12.37 14.65
C LYS A 27 -2.45 -11.09 13.97
N ASN A 28 -3.78 -10.93 13.82
CA ASN A 28 -4.36 -9.71 13.29
C ASN A 28 -4.53 -8.63 14.37
N ARG A 29 -4.82 -9.00 15.63
CA ARG A 29 -5.04 -8.02 16.70
C ARG A 29 -3.79 -7.20 17.02
N GLU A 30 -2.64 -7.85 17.16
CA GLU A 30 -1.36 -7.17 17.44
C GLU A 30 -0.99 -6.16 16.33
N LYS A 31 -1.16 -6.56 15.07
CA LYS A 31 -0.91 -5.68 13.91
C LYS A 31 -1.88 -4.49 13.88
N ASP A 32 -3.15 -4.74 14.19
CA ASP A 32 -4.15 -3.68 14.24
C ASP A 32 -3.83 -2.67 15.35
N GLU A 33 -3.36 -3.13 16.51
CA GLU A 33 -2.92 -2.26 17.60
C GLU A 33 -1.70 -1.41 17.22
N LYS A 34 -0.72 -2.01 16.53
CA LYS A 34 0.44 -1.29 15.98
C LYS A 34 0.00 -0.19 15.01
N ILE A 35 -0.86 -0.50 14.04
CA ILE A 35 -1.41 0.51 13.11
C ILE A 35 -2.18 1.60 13.87
N ARG A 36 -3.01 1.23 14.85
CA ARG A 36 -3.75 2.21 15.67
C ARG A 36 -2.81 3.16 16.41
N LYS A 37 -1.71 2.66 16.99
CA LYS A 37 -0.70 3.50 17.62
C LYS A 37 -0.05 4.47 16.63
N PHE A 38 0.24 4.01 15.41
CA PHE A 38 0.74 4.89 14.34
C PHE A 38 -0.22 5.98 13.93
N LEU A 39 -1.49 5.64 13.70
CA LEU A 39 -2.51 6.63 13.39
C LEU A 39 -2.68 7.64 14.53
N LYS A 40 -2.65 7.17 15.78
CA LYS A 40 -2.70 8.04 16.96
C LYS A 40 -1.50 8.99 17.01
N LEU A 41 -0.29 8.51 16.72
CA LEU A 41 0.90 9.35 16.68
C LEU A 41 0.77 10.47 15.64
N LEU A 42 0.31 10.15 14.42
CA LEU A 42 0.10 11.16 13.38
C LEU A 42 -0.89 12.24 13.86
N MET A 43 -2.00 11.83 14.46
CA MET A 43 -3.01 12.76 15.00
C MET A 43 -2.47 13.60 16.17
N ASP A 44 -1.77 12.98 17.13
CA ASP A 44 -1.20 13.65 18.30
C ASP A 44 -0.12 14.69 17.90
N ASN A 45 0.48 14.56 16.71
CA ASN A 45 1.45 15.50 16.12
C ASN A 45 0.85 16.46 15.08
N ASN A 46 -0.48 16.60 15.04
CA ASN A 46 -1.20 17.48 14.09
C ASN A 46 -0.88 17.21 12.61
N ILE A 47 -0.58 15.96 12.25
CA ILE A 47 -0.34 15.55 10.86
C ILE A 47 -1.69 15.18 10.22
N SER A 48 -2.04 15.89 9.15
CA SER A 48 -3.24 15.61 8.36
C SER A 48 -3.07 14.33 7.53
N ILE A 49 -4.11 13.52 7.44
CA ILE A 49 -4.06 12.18 6.82
C ILE A 49 -4.97 12.12 5.59
N ILE A 50 -4.42 11.71 4.45
CA ILE A 50 -5.19 11.41 3.23
C ILE A 50 -5.14 9.90 2.96
N GLN A 51 -6.31 9.29 2.83
CA GLN A 51 -6.44 7.87 2.50
C GLN A 51 -6.32 7.66 0.99
N LEU A 52 -5.32 6.89 0.54
CA LEU A 52 -5.20 6.46 -0.85
C LEU A 52 -6.25 5.40 -1.22
N PRO A 53 -6.56 5.20 -2.51
CA PRO A 53 -7.48 4.18 -2.95
C PRO A 53 -6.83 2.79 -2.84
N CYS A 54 -7.66 1.75 -2.73
CA CYS A 54 -7.18 0.37 -2.76
C CYS A 54 -7.32 -0.19 -4.19
N PRO A 55 -6.21 -0.35 -4.94
CA PRO A 55 -6.27 -0.81 -6.32
C PRO A 55 -6.86 -2.23 -6.42
N GLU A 56 -6.57 -3.10 -5.44
CA GLU A 56 -7.14 -4.46 -5.37
C GLU A 56 -8.67 -4.45 -5.23
N ILE A 57 -9.26 -3.52 -4.46
CA ILE A 57 -10.72 -3.43 -4.29
C ILE A 57 -11.38 -2.89 -5.53
N THR A 58 -10.84 -1.83 -6.10
CA THR A 58 -11.40 -1.24 -7.31
C THR A 58 -11.30 -2.19 -8.52
N CYS A 59 -10.44 -3.21 -8.44
CA CYS A 59 -10.33 -4.26 -9.44
C CYS A 59 -11.18 -5.51 -9.14
N TYR A 60 -11.18 -6.01 -7.90
CA TYR A 60 -11.80 -7.31 -7.55
C TYR A 60 -12.88 -7.25 -6.47
N GLY A 61 -13.03 -6.12 -5.80
CA GLY A 61 -13.86 -5.97 -4.60
C GLY A 61 -13.30 -6.71 -3.38
N VAL A 62 -14.14 -6.87 -2.35
CA VAL A 62 -13.74 -7.47 -1.07
C VAL A 62 -13.81 -9.01 -1.06
N LYS A 63 -14.64 -9.62 -1.92
CA LYS A 63 -14.79 -11.09 -2.03
C LYS A 63 -13.73 -11.70 -2.96
N ARG A 64 -12.46 -11.34 -2.76
CA ARG A 64 -11.34 -11.78 -3.59
C ARG A 64 -10.44 -12.78 -2.87
N TRP A 65 -9.73 -13.60 -3.63
CA TRP A 65 -8.63 -14.41 -3.13
C TRP A 65 -7.36 -13.58 -2.94
N GLY A 66 -6.39 -14.13 -2.20
CA GLY A 66 -5.04 -13.58 -2.17
C GLY A 66 -4.42 -13.65 -3.56
N HIS A 67 -3.73 -12.58 -3.97
CA HIS A 67 -3.05 -12.47 -5.24
C HIS A 67 -1.56 -12.19 -5.01
N VAL A 68 -0.75 -12.43 -6.04
CA VAL A 68 0.68 -12.08 -6.07
C VAL A 68 0.94 -10.95 -7.06
N LYS A 69 2.09 -10.29 -6.96
CA LYS A 69 2.47 -9.17 -7.84
C LYS A 69 2.26 -9.49 -9.33
N GLY A 70 2.69 -10.67 -9.76
CA GLY A 70 2.60 -11.08 -11.18
C GLY A 70 1.19 -11.11 -11.76
N GLN A 71 0.14 -11.26 -10.94
CA GLN A 71 -1.25 -11.19 -11.42
C GLN A 71 -1.78 -9.76 -11.59
N PHE A 72 -1.10 -8.79 -10.96
CA PHE A 72 -1.39 -7.37 -11.11
C PHE A 72 -0.46 -6.69 -12.10
N ASP A 73 0.63 -7.35 -12.50
CA ASP A 73 1.57 -6.83 -13.48
C ASP A 73 1.05 -6.98 -14.91
N THR A 74 -0.02 -6.25 -15.22
CA THR A 74 -0.65 -6.24 -16.53
C THR A 74 -0.81 -4.81 -17.03
N PRO A 75 -0.82 -4.58 -18.37
CA PRO A 75 -0.98 -3.25 -18.92
C PRO A 75 -2.25 -2.53 -18.43
N HIS A 76 -3.38 -3.25 -18.32
CA HIS A 76 -4.65 -2.66 -17.89
C HIS A 76 -4.64 -2.29 -16.40
N PHE A 77 -4.02 -3.11 -15.54
CA PHE A 77 -3.98 -2.84 -14.11
C PHE A 77 -3.00 -1.71 -13.77
N ARG A 78 -1.87 -1.63 -14.48
CA ARG A 78 -0.97 -0.47 -14.40
C ARG A 78 -1.67 0.83 -14.83
N LYS A 79 -2.42 0.81 -15.94
CA LYS A 79 -3.26 1.95 -16.36
C LYS A 79 -4.27 2.34 -15.28
N HIS A 80 -4.94 1.35 -14.70
CA HIS A 80 -5.90 1.54 -13.60
C HIS A 80 -5.24 2.18 -12.37
N CYS A 81 -4.07 1.71 -11.96
CA CYS A 81 -3.27 2.30 -10.89
C CYS A 81 -2.96 3.78 -11.14
N ARG A 82 -2.53 4.14 -12.34
CA ARG A 82 -2.24 5.55 -12.70
C ARG A 82 -3.50 6.42 -12.64
N GLN A 83 -4.63 5.91 -13.14
CA GLN A 83 -5.93 6.61 -13.08
C GLN A 83 -6.42 6.82 -11.64
N LEU A 84 -6.25 5.82 -10.77
CA LEU A 84 -6.60 5.96 -9.36
C LEU A 84 -5.77 7.02 -8.65
N PHE A 85 -4.48 7.13 -8.99
CA PHE A 85 -3.58 8.07 -8.33
C PHE A 85 -3.68 9.49 -8.87
N SER A 86 -4.18 9.72 -10.09
CA SER A 86 -4.18 11.04 -10.71
C SER A 86 -4.88 12.12 -9.87
N ILE A 87 -6.03 11.79 -9.27
CA ILE A 87 -6.75 12.74 -8.41
C ILE A 87 -6.00 13.08 -7.11
N TYR A 88 -5.13 12.18 -6.63
CA TYR A 88 -4.30 12.42 -5.46
C TYR A 88 -3.04 13.19 -5.84
N LEU A 89 -2.51 12.98 -7.05
CA LEU A 89 -1.44 13.79 -7.60
C LEU A 89 -1.87 15.26 -7.73
N GLU A 90 -3.07 15.51 -8.26
CA GLU A 90 -3.64 16.86 -8.36
C GLU A 90 -3.75 17.52 -6.97
N GLN A 91 -4.21 16.77 -5.95
CA GLN A 91 -4.23 17.25 -4.56
C GLN A 91 -2.81 17.53 -4.02
N ILE A 92 -1.84 16.63 -4.27
CA ILE A 92 -0.44 16.83 -3.86
C ILE A 92 0.12 18.12 -4.46
N GLU A 93 -0.08 18.34 -5.76
CA GLU A 93 0.37 19.56 -6.45
C GLU A 93 -0.28 20.81 -5.83
N GLU A 94 -1.59 20.77 -5.56
CA GLU A 94 -2.32 21.87 -4.91
C GLU A 94 -1.78 22.17 -3.50
N TYR A 95 -1.55 21.15 -2.67
CA TYR A 95 -0.99 21.32 -1.34
C TYR A 95 0.42 21.91 -1.38
N ILE A 96 1.29 21.42 -2.26
CA ILE A 96 2.64 21.96 -2.42
C ILE A 96 2.60 23.43 -2.84
N ASN A 97 1.73 23.78 -3.81
CA ASN A 97 1.58 25.15 -4.31
C ASN A 97 1.08 26.13 -3.22
N ASN A 98 0.36 25.63 -2.22
CA ASN A 98 -0.15 26.42 -1.10
C ASN A 98 0.72 26.29 0.18
N GLY A 99 1.94 25.77 0.06
CA GLY A 99 2.94 25.82 1.14
C GLY A 99 2.84 24.72 2.19
N TYR A 100 1.99 23.71 1.98
CA TYR A 100 1.92 22.52 2.83
C TYR A 100 3.16 21.63 2.65
N GLU A 101 3.47 20.85 3.67
CA GLU A 101 4.55 19.86 3.63
C GLU A 101 3.97 18.46 3.42
N ILE A 102 4.36 17.80 2.33
CA ILE A 102 4.00 16.39 2.10
C ILE A 102 5.09 15.51 2.69
N LEU A 103 4.79 14.88 3.83
CA LEU A 103 5.75 14.03 4.54
C LEU A 103 6.08 12.74 3.78
N GLY A 104 5.11 12.20 3.04
CA GLY A 104 5.31 11.02 2.23
C GLY A 104 4.05 10.24 1.90
N ILE A 105 4.26 9.14 1.18
CA ILE A 105 3.26 8.15 0.80
C ILE A 105 3.62 6.81 1.46
N VAL A 106 2.72 6.28 2.28
CA VAL A 106 2.95 5.06 3.06
C VAL A 106 2.30 3.85 2.40
N GLY A 107 3.13 2.87 2.05
CA GLY A 107 2.73 1.56 1.56
C GLY A 107 2.76 0.47 2.65
N ILE A 108 2.25 -0.72 2.34
CA ILE A 108 2.23 -1.87 3.25
C ILE A 108 3.14 -2.97 2.73
N GLU A 109 4.18 -3.30 3.49
CA GLU A 109 5.18 -4.27 3.09
C GLU A 109 4.59 -5.67 2.87
N GLY A 110 5.02 -6.31 1.79
CA GLY A 110 4.54 -7.63 1.37
C GLY A 110 3.20 -7.61 0.61
N SER A 111 2.56 -6.45 0.43
CA SER A 111 1.39 -6.34 -0.46
C SER A 111 1.82 -6.46 -1.93
N PRO A 112 1.04 -7.18 -2.77
CA PRO A 112 1.32 -7.29 -4.20
C PRO A 112 1.17 -5.96 -4.95
N THR A 113 0.38 -5.02 -4.42
CA THR A 113 0.16 -3.70 -5.03
C THR A 113 0.78 -2.56 -4.22
N CYS A 114 0.64 -2.58 -2.90
CA CYS A 114 1.05 -1.49 -2.00
C CYS A 114 2.41 -1.74 -1.32
N GLY A 115 3.11 -2.83 -1.62
CA GLY A 115 4.46 -3.10 -1.12
C GLY A 115 5.46 -2.05 -1.62
N VAL A 116 6.36 -1.58 -0.76
CA VAL A 116 7.31 -0.51 -1.10
C VAL A 116 8.69 -1.10 -1.39
N ASN A 117 9.24 -1.84 -0.43
CA ASN A 117 10.53 -2.51 -0.56
C ASN A 117 10.39 -4.02 -0.72
N LYS A 118 9.27 -4.59 -0.27
CA LYS A 118 8.96 -6.02 -0.30
C LYS A 118 7.58 -6.26 -0.86
N THR A 119 7.46 -7.34 -1.64
CA THR A 119 6.19 -7.82 -2.20
C THR A 119 6.16 -9.34 -2.24
N CYS A 120 5.07 -9.94 -2.73
CA CYS A 120 4.93 -11.38 -2.90
C CYS A 120 4.86 -11.77 -4.38
N VAL A 121 5.59 -12.82 -4.74
CA VAL A 121 5.62 -13.41 -6.10
C VAL A 121 5.44 -14.92 -5.99
N GLY A 122 5.02 -15.56 -7.08
CA GLY A 122 4.84 -17.01 -7.16
C GLY A 122 4.19 -17.38 -8.49
N LYS A 123 4.14 -18.68 -8.80
CA LYS A 123 3.44 -19.21 -9.98
C LYS A 123 1.92 -19.30 -9.75
N TRP A 124 1.36 -18.33 -9.04
CA TRP A 124 -0.02 -18.35 -8.55
C TRP A 124 -1.01 -18.01 -9.67
N GLY A 125 -1.87 -18.97 -10.02
CA GLY A 125 -2.84 -18.89 -11.10
C GLY A 125 -3.41 -20.27 -11.46
N GLY A 126 -4.31 -20.32 -12.43
CA GLY A 126 -5.00 -21.55 -12.86
C GLY A 126 -6.34 -21.76 -12.16
N GLU A 127 -7.07 -22.80 -12.59
CA GLU A 127 -8.36 -23.20 -12.02
C GLU A 127 -8.14 -23.98 -10.71
N LEU A 128 -8.79 -23.57 -9.62
CA LEU A 128 -8.60 -24.17 -8.30
C LEU A 128 -9.23 -25.56 -8.24
N SER A 129 -10.43 -25.75 -8.82
CA SER A 129 -11.19 -26.99 -8.65
C SER A 129 -10.60 -28.18 -9.39
N SER A 130 -9.85 -27.95 -10.47
CA SER A 130 -9.24 -29.00 -11.30
C SER A 130 -7.75 -29.20 -11.02
N ASN A 131 -7.17 -28.46 -10.07
CA ASN A 131 -5.74 -28.49 -9.82
C ASN A 131 -5.37 -29.51 -8.74
N ASN A 132 -4.93 -30.69 -9.19
CA ASN A 132 -4.46 -31.77 -8.32
C ASN A 132 -3.17 -31.42 -7.54
N ASP A 133 -2.46 -30.35 -7.92
CA ASP A 133 -1.18 -29.94 -7.32
C ASP A 133 -1.22 -28.50 -6.77
N LEU A 134 -2.38 -28.08 -6.24
CA LEU A 134 -2.57 -26.74 -5.68
C LEU A 134 -1.54 -26.40 -4.59
N GLN A 135 -1.15 -27.39 -3.78
CA GLN A 135 -0.17 -27.19 -2.70
C GLN A 135 1.22 -26.84 -3.23
N SER A 136 1.66 -27.44 -4.34
CA SER A 136 2.93 -27.09 -4.99
C SER A 136 2.92 -25.63 -5.48
N ILE A 137 1.80 -25.18 -6.07
CA ILE A 137 1.65 -23.78 -6.48
C ILE A 137 1.73 -22.83 -5.27
N ILE A 138 1.02 -23.14 -4.18
CA ILE A 138 1.09 -22.37 -2.93
C ILE A 138 2.54 -22.31 -2.42
N GLY A 139 3.26 -23.43 -2.49
CA GLY A 139 4.68 -23.52 -2.10
C GLY A 139 5.63 -22.63 -2.91
N THR A 140 5.22 -22.17 -4.10
CA THR A 140 6.03 -21.21 -4.89
C THR A 140 5.93 -19.77 -4.40
N ILE A 141 4.94 -19.46 -3.55
CA ILE A 141 4.71 -18.09 -3.08
C ILE A 141 5.82 -17.71 -2.10
N LYS A 142 6.54 -16.64 -2.43
CA LYS A 142 7.64 -16.13 -1.62
C LYS A 142 7.63 -14.60 -1.57
N ARG A 143 8.26 -14.06 -0.53
CA ARG A 143 8.55 -12.63 -0.43
C ARG A 143 9.83 -12.29 -1.18
N VAL A 144 9.84 -11.18 -1.89
CA VAL A 144 11.00 -10.66 -2.63
C VAL A 144 11.17 -9.17 -2.35
N ASN A 145 12.39 -8.65 -2.51
CA ASN A 145 12.72 -7.23 -2.33
C ASN A 145 12.37 -6.43 -3.59
N GLU A 146 11.08 -6.37 -3.89
CA GLU A 146 10.54 -5.60 -5.00
C GLU A 146 9.33 -4.79 -4.55
N ARG A 147 8.99 -3.77 -5.34
CA ARG A 147 7.83 -2.92 -5.14
C ARG A 147 6.56 -3.56 -5.71
N GLY A 148 5.43 -3.30 -5.07
CA GLY A 148 4.12 -3.66 -5.58
C GLY A 148 3.66 -2.73 -6.71
N ILE A 149 2.76 -3.20 -7.56
CA ILE A 149 2.42 -2.53 -8.82
C ILE A 149 1.90 -1.10 -8.65
N PHE A 150 1.09 -0.82 -7.62
CA PHE A 150 0.58 0.54 -7.41
C PHE A 150 1.68 1.49 -6.96
N MET A 151 2.56 1.05 -6.06
CA MET A 151 3.69 1.85 -5.60
C MET A 151 4.73 2.05 -6.72
N GLU A 152 4.89 1.09 -7.64
CA GLU A 152 5.73 1.28 -8.84
C GLU A 152 5.20 2.40 -9.72
N GLU A 153 3.90 2.40 -10.01
CA GLU A 153 3.29 3.45 -10.84
C GLU A 153 3.29 4.81 -10.14
N ILE A 154 3.05 4.88 -8.83
CA ILE A 154 3.20 6.12 -8.05
C ILE A 154 4.63 6.66 -8.18
N LYS A 155 5.66 5.82 -7.99
CA LYS A 155 7.06 6.24 -8.09
C LYS A 155 7.36 6.85 -9.47
N LYS A 156 6.94 6.17 -10.54
CA LYS A 156 7.10 6.69 -11.91
C LYS A 156 6.41 8.03 -12.11
N ILE A 157 5.16 8.17 -11.63
CA ILE A 157 4.42 9.43 -11.73
C ILE A 157 5.15 10.57 -11.00
N LEU A 158 5.67 10.32 -9.79
CA LEU A 158 6.42 11.32 -9.03
C LEU A 158 7.72 11.71 -9.76
N GLU A 159 8.44 10.74 -10.34
CA GLU A 159 9.64 10.98 -11.15
C GLU A 159 9.32 11.79 -12.42
N GLU A 160 8.25 11.43 -13.15
CA GLU A 160 7.75 12.16 -14.32
C GLU A 160 7.40 13.62 -14.00
N LYS A 161 6.86 13.87 -12.79
CA LYS A 161 6.50 15.20 -12.28
C LYS A 161 7.63 15.91 -11.53
N GLN A 162 8.79 15.26 -11.38
CA GLN A 162 9.94 15.78 -10.62
C GLN A 162 9.59 16.15 -9.17
N LEU A 163 8.64 15.43 -8.57
CA LEU A 163 8.23 15.60 -7.18
C LEU A 163 9.09 14.73 -6.27
N ASN A 164 9.84 15.37 -5.37
CA ASN A 164 10.68 14.68 -4.39
C ASN A 164 9.88 14.29 -3.14
N ILE A 165 9.01 13.28 -3.27
CA ILE A 165 8.17 12.76 -2.18
C ILE A 165 8.60 11.33 -1.84
N ASN A 166 8.86 11.08 -0.56
CA ASN A 166 9.27 9.77 -0.09
C ASN A 166 8.11 8.76 -0.14
N ILE A 167 8.38 7.55 -0.61
CA ILE A 167 7.47 6.41 -0.50
C ILE A 167 8.02 5.47 0.56
N ILE A 168 7.30 5.32 1.66
CA ILE A 168 7.76 4.68 2.89
C ILE A 168 7.00 3.37 3.08
N GLY A 169 7.74 2.30 3.31
CA GLY A 169 7.19 0.96 3.51
C GLY A 169 6.94 0.69 4.98
N LEU A 170 5.68 0.46 5.34
CA LEU A 170 5.32 0.08 6.69
C LEU A 170 5.33 -1.45 6.82
N ASP A 171 6.23 -1.97 7.67
CA ASP A 171 6.16 -3.36 8.11
C ASP A 171 5.23 -3.44 9.32
N GLU A 172 4.06 -4.04 9.13
CA GLU A 172 3.07 -4.21 10.21
C GLU A 172 3.59 -5.03 11.40
N LYS A 173 4.72 -5.71 11.25
CA LYS A 173 5.38 -6.44 12.34
C LYS A 173 6.36 -5.56 13.13
N ASN A 174 6.97 -4.56 12.50
CA ASN A 174 7.94 -3.65 13.11
C ASN A 174 7.61 -2.22 12.64
N ILE A 175 6.57 -1.65 13.23
CA ILE A 175 6.08 -0.32 12.86
C ILE A 175 6.92 0.78 13.53
N GLU A 176 7.69 0.38 14.55
CA GLU A 176 8.50 1.24 15.40
C GLU A 176 9.52 2.05 14.58
N ASP A 177 10.18 1.42 13.62
CA ASP A 177 11.13 2.06 12.70
C ASP A 177 10.48 3.17 11.83
N THR A 178 9.16 3.09 11.62
CA THR A 178 8.42 4.09 10.84
C THR A 178 8.06 5.32 11.68
N TYR A 179 8.04 5.22 13.02
CA TYR A 179 7.74 6.35 13.90
C TYR A 179 8.80 7.45 13.82
N GLU A 180 10.08 7.07 13.76
CA GLU A 180 11.20 8.01 13.74
C GLU A 180 11.29 8.84 12.45
N LEU A 181 10.59 8.44 11.39
CA LEU A 181 10.63 9.14 10.11
C LEU A 181 9.72 10.38 10.07
N PHE A 182 8.78 10.51 11.00
CA PHE A 182 7.74 11.54 10.98
C PHE A 182 7.70 12.41 12.26
N LEU A 183 8.58 12.13 13.22
CA LEU A 183 8.81 12.89 14.44
C LEU A 183 10.13 13.67 14.33
#